data_AF-A0A950M4V9-F1
#
_entry.id   AF-A0A950M4V9-F1
#
_cell.length_a   1.000
_cell.length_b   1.000
_cell.length_c   1.000
_cell.angle_alpha   90.00
_cell.angle_beta   90.00
_cell.angle_gamma   90.00
#
_symmetry.space_group_name_H-M   'P 1'
#
loop_
_entity.id
_entity.type
_entity.pdbx_description
1 polymer ?
#
loop_
_entity_poly.entity_id
_entity_poly.type
_entity_poly.pdbx_seq_one_letter_code
_entity_poly.pdbx_strand_id
1 'polypeptide(L)' 'MRSFPVGRYVIFCLPLADGIDIVRVLHGARDIERIFSQNG' A
#
# COMPACT_ATOMS: atom_id res chain seq x y z
N MET A 1 7.02 -7.98 3.43
CA MET A 1 5.91 -7.19 2.88
C MET A 1 5.96 -7.25 1.36
N ARG A 2 4.82 -7.52 0.71
CA ARG A 2 4.68 -7.51 -0.76
C ARG A 2 3.80 -6.34 -1.17
N SER A 3 4.01 -5.81 -2.38
CA SER A 3 3.16 -4.77 -2.97
C SER A 3 2.64 -5.19 -4.33
N PHE A 4 1.39 -4.82 -4.61
CA PHE A 4 0.70 -5.13 -5.87
C PHE A 4 0.06 -3.86 -6.44
N PRO A 5 0.50 -3.38 -7.61
CA PRO A 5 -0.18 -2.29 -8.30
C PRO A 5 -1.48 -2.81 -8.94
N VAL A 6 -2.60 -2.14 -8.65
CA VAL A 6 -3.92 -2.44 -9.23
C VAL A 6 -4.57 -1.13 -9.65
N GLY A 7 -4.53 -0.84 -10.95
CA GLY A 7 -5.00 0.43 -11.49
C GLY A 7 -4.29 1.62 -10.83
N ARG A 8 -5.05 2.52 -10.19
CA ARG A 8 -4.52 3.71 -9.49
C ARG A 8 -4.15 3.44 -8.03
N TYR A 9 -4.15 2.19 -7.59
CA TYR A 9 -3.90 1.81 -6.22
C TYR A 9 -2.65 0.93 -6.09
N VAL A 10 -2.04 0.97 -4.90
CA VAL A 10 -1.01 0.02 -4.47
C VAL A 10 -1.50 -0.66 -3.20
N ILE A 11 -1.59 -1.99 -3.25
CA ILE A 11 -1.97 -2.84 -2.11
C ILE A 11 -0.71 -3.38 -1.47
N PHE A 12 -0.58 -3.22 -0.15
CA PHE A 12 0.48 -3.82 0.65
C PHE A 12 -0.08 -4.97 1.48
N CYS A 13 0.60 -6.11 1.46
CA CYS A 13 0.18 -7.28 2.24
C CYS A 13 1.35 -8.06 2.85
N LEU A 14 0.99 -8.89 3.84
CA LEU A 14 1.85 -9.89 4.46
C LEU A 14 1.27 -11.29 4.21
N PRO A 15 2.10 -12.28 3.84
CA PRO A 15 1.64 -13.66 3.76
C PRO A 15 1.37 -14.22 5.16
N LEU A 16 0.32 -15.00 5.29
CA LEU A 16 -0.02 -15.82 6.45
C LEU A 16 0.03 -17.30 6.06
N ALA A 17 -0.01 -18.19 7.07
CA ALA A 17 0.01 -19.63 6.83
C ALA A 17 -1.19 -20.12 6.00
N ASP A 18 -2.35 -19.47 6.16
CA ASP A 18 -3.63 -19.82 5.55
C ASP A 18 -4.24 -18.65 4.74
N GLY A 19 -3.46 -17.63 4.39
CA GLY A 19 -3.98 -16.49 3.64
C GLY A 19 -3.01 -15.32 3.51
N ILE A 20 -3.59 -14.12 3.40
CA ILE A 20 -2.85 -12.86 3.38
C ILE A 20 -3.52 -11.84 4.29
N ASP A 21 -2.72 -11.00 4.91
CA ASP A 21 -3.21 -9.83 5.65
C ASP A 21 -2.99 -8.56 4.81
N ILE A 22 -4.04 -7.79 4.57
CA ILE A 22 -3.96 -6.52 3.82
C ILE A 22 -3.70 -5.40 4.83
N VAL A 23 -2.46 -4.94 4.85
CA VAL A 23 -2.01 -3.94 5.83
C VAL A 23 -2.33 -2.52 5.40
N ARG A 24 -2.29 -2.22 4.09
CA ARG A 24 -2.64 -0.90 3.53
C ARG A 24 -3.06 -0.97 2.07
N VAL A 25 -3.93 -0.05 1.68
CA VAL A 25 -4.27 0.27 0.30
C VAL A 25 -4.06 1.76 0.10
N LEU A 26 -3.19 2.14 -0.83
CA LEU A 26 -2.87 3.53 -1.14
C LEU A 26 -3.41 3.91 -2.51
N HIS A 27 -4.05 5.07 -2.63
CA HIS A 27 -4.39 5.68 -3.91
C HIS A 27 -3.20 6.51 -4.41
N GLY A 28 -2.56 6.07 -5.50
CA GLY A 28 -1.29 6.60 -6.00
C GLY A 28 -1.25 8.12 -6.18
N ALA A 29 -2.31 8.76 -6.70
CA ALA A 29 -2.30 10.21 -6.91
C ALA A 29 -2.64 11.07 -5.67
N ARG A 30 -3.15 10.48 -4.58
CA ARG A 30 -3.64 11.25 -3.41
C ARG A 30 -2.80 11.01 -2.17
N ASP A 31 -2.31 9.78 -2.01
CA ASP A 31 -1.61 9.40 -0.78
C ASP A 31 -0.09 9.55 -0.91
N ILE A 32 0.46 9.56 -2.13
CA ILE A 32 1.90 9.74 -2.35
C ILE A 32 2.36 11.10 -1.81
N GLU A 33 1.72 12.21 -2.19
CA GLU A 33 2.12 13.53 -1.71
C GLU A 33 2.06 13.65 -0.18
N ARG A 34 1.00 13.13 0.45
CA ARG A 34 0.85 13.13 1.90
C ARG A 34 1.91 12.30 2.63
N ILE A 35 2.32 11.17 2.04
CA ILE A 35 3.36 10.30 2.64
C ILE A 35 4.74 10.98 2.55
N PHE A 36 5.06 11.62 1.43
CA PHE A 36 6.33 12.30 1.25
C PHE A 36 6.40 13.67 1.97
N SER A 37 5.27 14.31 2.26
CA SER A 37 5.22 15.58 2.98
C SER A 37 5.36 15.46 4.51
N GLN A 38 5.29 14.25 5.08
CA GLN A 38 5.43 14.02 6.53
C GLN A 38 6.86 13.74 6.98
N ASN A 39 7.85 13.82 6.08
CA ASN A 39 9.27 13.66 6.38
C ASN A 39 10.07 14.97 6.20
N GLY A 40 9.44 16.12 6.45
CA GLY A 40 10.07 17.44 6.49
C GLY A 40 10.38 17.88 7.90
#